data_AF-A0A1S3Y6E7-F1
#
_entry.id   AF-A0A1S3Y6E7-F1
#
_cell.length_a   1.000
_cell.length_b   1.000
_cell.length_c   1.000
_cell.angle_alpha   90.00
_cell.angle_beta   90.00
_cell.angle_gamma   90.00
#
_symmetry.space_group_name_H-M   'P 1'
#
loop_
_entity.id
_entity.type
_entity.pdbx_description
1 polymer ?
#
loop_
_entity_poly.entity_id
_entity_poly.type
_entity_poly.pdbx_seq_one_letter_code
_entity_poly.pdbx_strand_id
1 'polypeptide(L)'
;MNPCSEDQYSLHINCGGGRVTIGNTTFEADEDSAGAAKFVYWKGNWGSSSTGHFWDRVISLNDYKADNVSAITGDESQLYMTAHLSPLSLTYFARCLANGSYTLTLHFAEIVYRDNRSFQSLGRRIFDVYIQVNQHVRELDIVKYPISCS
;
A
#
# COMPACT_ATOMS: atom_id res chain seq x y z
N MET A 1 -0.96 19.38 17.28
CA MET A 1 -0.62 19.19 15.86
C MET A 1 0.04 20.46 15.39
N ASN A 2 1.24 20.39 14.81
CA ASN A 2 1.88 21.58 14.26
C ASN A 2 1.10 22.04 13.01
N PRO A 3 0.94 23.36 12.80
CA PRO A 3 0.31 23.90 11.60
C PRO A 3 1.12 23.53 10.34
N CYS A 4 0.43 23.42 9.21
CA CYS A 4 1.08 23.20 7.91
C CYS A 4 1.90 24.46 7.55
N SER A 5 3.17 24.29 7.22
CA SER A 5 4.02 25.41 6.80
C SER A 5 3.76 25.81 5.35
N GLU A 6 3.46 24.83 4.49
CA GLU A 6 3.18 25.00 3.06
C GLU A 6 2.15 23.98 2.60
N ASP A 7 1.37 24.35 1.59
CA ASP A 7 0.44 23.45 0.92
C ASP A 7 1.18 22.52 -0.04
N GLN A 8 0.81 21.25 -0.01
CA GLN A 8 1.28 20.19 -0.88
C GLN A 8 0.30 20.01 -2.03
N TYR A 9 0.84 19.77 -3.23
CA TYR A 9 0.05 19.57 -4.46
C TYR A 9 0.13 18.14 -4.99
N SER A 10 0.97 17.30 -4.40
CA SER A 10 1.17 15.90 -4.77
C SER A 10 1.66 15.11 -3.57
N LEU A 11 1.32 13.82 -3.53
CA LEU A 11 1.81 12.87 -2.53
C LEU A 11 2.04 11.53 -3.22
N HIS A 12 3.22 10.96 -3.04
CA HIS A 12 3.62 9.68 -3.62
C HIS A 12 4.21 8.82 -2.51
N ILE A 13 3.64 7.65 -2.25
CA ILE A 13 4.04 6.77 -1.15
C ILE A 13 4.38 5.40 -1.74
N ASN A 14 5.55 4.86 -1.37
CA ASN A 14 5.92 3.47 -1.66
C ASN A 14 5.47 2.57 -0.50
N CYS A 15 4.21 2.11 -0.56
CA CYS A 15 3.55 1.39 0.52
C CYS A 15 4.29 0.11 0.93
N GLY A 16 4.73 0.01 2.18
CA GLY A 16 5.53 -1.12 2.68
C GLY A 16 6.96 -1.19 2.14
N GLY A 17 7.45 -0.17 1.44
CA GLY A 17 8.76 -0.13 0.79
C GLY A 17 9.59 1.12 1.11
N GLY A 18 10.86 1.06 0.74
CA GLY A 18 11.81 2.17 0.91
C GLY A 18 11.57 3.32 -0.08
N ARG A 19 12.26 4.45 0.13
CA ARG A 19 12.20 5.58 -0.81
C ARG A 19 12.72 5.14 -2.18
N VAL A 20 11.97 5.46 -3.23
CA VAL A 20 12.34 5.14 -4.61
C VAL A 20 12.01 6.31 -5.54
N THR A 21 12.80 6.48 -6.59
CA THR A 21 12.57 7.48 -7.63
C THR A 21 12.41 6.77 -8.96
N ILE A 22 11.27 6.97 -9.61
CA ILE A 22 10.93 6.39 -10.92
C ILE A 22 10.65 7.57 -11.86
N GLY A 23 11.45 7.68 -12.92
CA GLY A 23 11.45 8.86 -13.78
C GLY A 23 11.74 10.12 -12.95
N ASN A 24 10.80 11.06 -12.95
CA ASN A 24 10.90 12.33 -12.21
C ASN A 24 10.12 12.33 -10.88
N THR A 25 9.50 11.21 -10.51
CA THR A 25 8.65 11.12 -9.32
C THR A 25 9.39 10.37 -8.21
N THR A 26 9.47 10.98 -7.03
CA THR A 26 10.02 10.34 -5.83
C THR A 26 8.89 9.91 -4.90
N PHE A 27 8.86 8.62 -4.58
CA PHE A 27 7.93 8.01 -3.64
C PHE A 27 8.55 7.97 -2.24
N GLU A 28 7.81 8.47 -1.26
CA GLU A 28 8.20 8.46 0.15
C GLU A 28 8.18 7.04 0.74
N ALA A 29 9.08 6.78 1.68
CA ALA A 29 9.26 5.47 2.28
C ALA A 29 8.18 5.16 3.32
N ASP A 30 7.55 3.99 3.20
CA ASP A 30 6.66 3.40 4.20
C ASP A 30 7.27 2.09 4.73
N GLU A 31 8.35 2.22 5.49
CA GLU A 31 9.12 1.07 6.03
C GLU A 31 8.80 0.73 7.48
N ASP A 32 7.84 1.43 8.10
CA ASP A 32 7.52 1.17 9.51
C ASP A 32 6.95 -0.23 9.65
N SER A 33 7.46 -1.00 10.61
CA SER A 33 6.93 -2.33 10.89
C SER A 33 5.41 -2.28 11.08
N ALA A 34 4.65 -3.00 10.27
CA ALA A 34 3.20 -3.10 10.47
C ALA A 34 2.89 -4.05 11.65
N GLY A 35 1.62 -4.12 12.06
CA GLY A 35 1.20 -4.93 13.20
C GLY A 35 -0.31 -5.05 13.31
N ALA A 36 -0.74 -5.87 14.28
CA ALA A 36 -2.16 -6.23 14.45
C ALA A 36 -3.09 -5.02 14.65
N ALA A 37 -2.57 -3.99 15.30
CA ALA A 37 -3.17 -2.67 15.41
C ALA A 37 -2.01 -1.68 15.53
N LYS A 38 -1.79 -0.88 14.49
CA LYS A 38 -0.71 0.11 14.49
C LYS A 38 -1.14 1.38 13.82
N PHE A 39 -0.77 2.49 14.44
CA PHE A 39 -0.88 3.82 13.88
C PHE A 39 0.52 4.40 13.73
N VAL A 40 0.88 4.73 12.49
CA VAL A 40 2.11 5.46 12.17
C VAL A 40 1.77 6.94 12.19
N TYR A 41 2.36 7.64 13.16
CA TYR A 41 2.23 9.08 13.29
C TYR A 41 2.83 9.80 12.08
N TRP A 42 2.38 11.03 11.81
CA TRP A 42 2.71 11.84 10.63
C TRP A 42 4.21 11.83 10.28
N LYS A 43 4.56 11.15 9.19
CA LYS A 43 5.84 11.27 8.49
C LYS A 43 5.76 12.47 7.56
N GLY A 44 6.05 13.65 8.12
CA GLY A 44 5.80 14.91 7.42
C GLY A 44 4.30 15.17 7.26
N ASN A 45 3.79 15.01 6.04
CA ASN A 45 2.43 15.37 5.66
C ASN A 45 1.48 14.18 5.46
N TRP A 46 1.92 12.96 5.76
CA TRP A 46 1.07 11.77 5.65
C TRP A 46 1.36 10.77 6.77
N GLY A 47 0.47 9.81 6.97
CA GLY A 47 0.61 8.73 7.95
C GLY A 47 -0.27 7.54 7.59
N SER A 48 -0.19 6.46 8.35
CA SER A 48 -0.93 5.24 8.06
C SER A 48 -1.48 4.56 9.32
N SER A 49 -2.50 3.74 9.13
CA SER A 49 -3.06 2.86 10.17
C SER A 49 -3.30 1.47 9.58
N SER A 50 -2.92 0.43 10.33
CA SER A 50 -3.17 -0.96 9.98
C SER A 50 -3.93 -1.68 11.09
N THR A 51 -4.89 -2.53 10.71
CA THR A 51 -5.63 -3.38 11.67
C THR A 51 -5.76 -4.83 11.20
N GLY A 52 -6.02 -5.72 12.14
CA GLY A 52 -6.29 -7.14 11.91
C GLY A 52 -5.13 -8.03 12.31
N HIS A 53 -5.44 -9.25 12.75
CA HIS A 53 -4.48 -10.23 13.24
C HIS A 53 -4.60 -11.52 12.42
N PHE A 54 -3.48 -12.12 11.99
CA PHE A 54 -3.49 -13.45 11.36
C PHE A 54 -3.63 -14.54 12.43
N TRP A 55 -4.63 -15.41 12.36
CA TRP A 55 -4.94 -16.34 13.46
C TRP A 55 -4.28 -17.71 13.34
N ASP A 56 -3.56 -17.97 12.25
CA ASP A 56 -3.15 -19.30 11.80
C ASP A 56 -1.77 -19.74 12.31
N ARG A 57 -0.98 -18.87 12.95
CA ARG A 57 0.34 -19.20 13.51
C ARG A 57 0.81 -18.20 14.58
N VAL A 58 1.94 -18.51 15.22
CA VAL A 58 2.66 -17.52 16.05
C VAL A 58 3.21 -16.44 15.13
N ILE A 59 2.71 -15.21 15.29
CA ILE A 59 3.06 -14.08 14.44
C ILE A 59 4.20 -13.25 15.05
N SER A 60 5.11 -12.81 14.19
CA SER A 60 6.08 -11.75 14.42
C SER A 60 5.70 -10.47 13.65
N LEU A 61 6.35 -9.35 13.97
CA LEU A 61 6.15 -8.09 13.23
C LEU A 61 6.48 -8.22 11.73
N ASN A 62 7.35 -9.16 11.35
CA ASN A 62 7.73 -9.37 9.95
C ASN A 62 6.61 -9.99 9.12
N ASP A 63 5.64 -10.67 9.74
CA ASP A 63 4.52 -11.27 9.02
C ASP A 63 3.49 -10.25 8.52
N TYR A 64 3.60 -8.98 8.96
CA TYR A 64 2.82 -7.87 8.42
C TYR A 64 3.52 -7.19 7.23
N LYS A 65 4.58 -7.80 6.71
CA LYS A 65 5.29 -7.38 5.51
C LYS A 65 5.39 -8.55 4.54
N ALA A 66 5.25 -8.26 3.26
CA ALA A 66 5.53 -9.20 2.18
C ALA A 66 6.77 -8.74 1.42
N ASP A 67 7.62 -9.69 1.08
CA ASP A 67 8.68 -9.51 0.09
C ASP A 67 8.22 -10.12 -1.25
N ASN A 68 8.61 -9.49 -2.34
CA ASN A 68 8.28 -9.96 -3.67
C ASN A 68 9.03 -11.24 -4.02
N VAL A 69 8.28 -12.29 -4.31
CA VAL A 69 8.80 -13.59 -4.80
C VAL A 69 8.41 -13.85 -6.26
N SER A 70 7.70 -12.91 -6.89
CA SER A 70 7.27 -12.87 -8.28
C SER A 70 8.25 -12.06 -9.14
N ALA A 71 8.42 -12.45 -10.40
CA ALA A 71 9.29 -11.74 -11.34
C ALA A 71 8.53 -10.63 -12.06
N ILE A 72 8.18 -9.55 -11.34
CA ILE A 72 7.54 -8.37 -11.94
C ILE A 72 8.60 -7.54 -12.66
N THR A 73 8.38 -7.28 -13.95
CA THR A 73 9.27 -6.51 -14.82
C THR A 73 8.60 -5.23 -15.31
N GLY A 74 9.38 -4.17 -15.54
CA GLY A 74 8.89 -2.90 -16.06
C GLY A 74 9.51 -1.71 -15.32
N ASP A 75 9.27 -0.50 -15.83
CA ASP A 75 9.86 0.74 -15.32
C ASP A 75 9.45 1.02 -13.86
N GLU A 76 8.26 0.58 -13.45
CA GLU A 76 7.73 0.74 -12.09
C GLU A 76 7.97 -0.49 -11.19
N SER A 77 8.73 -1.49 -11.66
CA SER A 77 8.97 -2.74 -10.92
C SER A 77 9.47 -2.54 -9.49
N GLN A 78 10.17 -1.43 -9.23
CA GLN A 78 10.69 -1.09 -7.91
C GLN A 78 9.59 -0.78 -6.87
N LEU A 79 8.37 -0.40 -7.27
CA LEU A 79 7.21 -0.23 -6.37
C LEU A 79 6.66 -1.55 -5.87
N TYR A 80 6.98 -2.65 -6.54
CA TYR A 80 6.40 -3.96 -6.25
C TYR A 80 7.39 -4.88 -5.52
N MET A 81 8.43 -4.34 -4.89
CA MET A 81 9.45 -5.14 -4.21
C MET A 81 9.00 -5.63 -2.84
N THR A 82 8.18 -4.85 -2.15
CA THR A 82 7.65 -5.17 -0.82
C THR A 82 6.26 -4.57 -0.65
N ALA A 83 5.49 -5.08 0.32
CA ALA A 83 4.17 -4.52 0.64
C ALA A 83 3.82 -4.67 2.12
N HIS A 84 2.97 -3.78 2.63
CA HIS A 84 2.32 -3.95 3.92
C HIS A 84 1.15 -4.92 3.81
N LEU A 85 1.11 -5.86 4.76
CA LEU A 85 0.01 -6.80 4.91
C LEU A 85 -0.87 -6.36 6.08
N SER A 86 -2.15 -6.22 5.80
CA SER A 86 -3.17 -5.96 6.82
C SER A 86 -4.34 -6.93 6.60
N PRO A 87 -4.70 -7.74 7.61
CA PRO A 87 -5.82 -8.68 7.49
C PRO A 87 -7.19 -8.02 7.40
N LEU A 88 -7.35 -6.79 7.92
CA LEU A 88 -8.66 -6.13 8.00
C LEU A 88 -8.68 -4.79 7.27
N SER A 89 -7.81 -3.84 7.62
CA SER A 89 -7.80 -2.54 6.97
C SER A 89 -6.44 -1.86 7.03
N LEU A 90 -6.05 -1.27 5.90
CA LEU A 90 -4.92 -0.38 5.75
C LEU A 90 -5.44 0.97 5.27
N THR A 91 -5.15 2.02 6.03
CA THR A 91 -5.61 3.38 5.74
C THR A 91 -4.43 4.31 5.68
N TYR A 92 -4.32 5.08 4.61
CA TYR A 92 -3.39 6.20 4.51
C TYR A 92 -4.12 7.52 4.73
N PHE A 93 -3.48 8.41 5.47
CA PHE A 93 -3.97 9.74 5.74
C PHE A 93 -2.99 10.74 5.17
N ALA A 94 -3.49 11.76 4.50
CA ALA A 94 -2.71 12.90 4.03
C ALA A 94 -3.24 14.17 4.69
N ARG A 95 -2.34 15.13 4.93
CA ARG A 95 -2.65 16.45 5.45
C ARG A 95 -1.85 17.50 4.69
N CYS A 96 -2.23 18.76 4.86
CA CYS A 96 -1.58 19.89 4.19
C CYS A 96 -1.67 19.81 2.66
N LEU A 97 -2.64 19.08 2.10
CA LEU A 97 -2.93 19.14 0.67
C LEU A 97 -3.73 20.41 0.38
N ALA A 98 -3.36 21.14 -0.68
CA ALA A 98 -4.11 22.30 -1.14
C ALA A 98 -5.56 21.92 -1.47
N ASN A 99 -6.52 22.83 -1.29
CA ASN A 99 -7.89 22.58 -1.74
C ASN A 99 -7.94 22.50 -3.27
N GLY A 100 -8.43 21.40 -3.80
CA GLY A 100 -8.51 21.20 -5.25
C GLY A 100 -8.93 19.78 -5.62
N SER A 101 -8.99 19.54 -6.93
CA SER A 101 -9.21 18.21 -7.49
C SER A 101 -7.87 17.48 -7.61
N TYR A 102 -7.86 16.21 -7.21
CA TYR A 102 -6.68 15.35 -7.27
C TYR A 102 -6.96 14.14 -8.14
N THR A 103 -5.92 13.69 -8.84
CA THR A 103 -5.89 12.38 -9.48
C THR A 103 -5.28 11.40 -8.48
N LEU A 104 -6.03 10.35 -8.12
CA LEU A 104 -5.54 9.32 -7.20
C LEU A 104 -5.17 8.07 -7.98
N THR A 105 -3.87 7.82 -8.06
CA THR A 105 -3.34 6.61 -8.68
C THR A 105 -2.99 5.57 -7.63
N LEU A 106 -3.55 4.36 -7.76
CA LEU A 106 -3.27 3.23 -6.87
C LEU A 106 -2.61 2.10 -7.65
N HIS A 107 -1.44 1.67 -7.18
CA HIS A 107 -0.68 0.57 -7.79
C HIS A 107 -0.95 -0.72 -7.01
N PHE A 108 -1.45 -1.74 -7.70
CA PHE A 108 -1.67 -3.07 -7.14
C PHE A 108 -0.91 -4.12 -7.94
N ALA A 109 -0.28 -5.07 -7.23
CA ALA A 109 0.31 -6.25 -7.82
C ALA A 109 0.24 -7.42 -6.84
N GLU A 110 0.10 -8.64 -7.36
CA GLU A 110 0.29 -9.85 -6.56
C GLU A 110 1.78 -10.23 -6.55
N ILE A 111 2.39 -10.14 -5.36
CA ILE A 111 3.84 -10.33 -5.17
C ILE A 111 4.20 -11.58 -4.37
N VAL A 112 3.21 -12.26 -3.78
CA VAL A 112 3.38 -13.41 -2.88
C VAL A 112 2.98 -14.71 -3.57
N TYR A 113 1.87 -14.71 -4.29
CA TYR A 113 1.38 -15.89 -5.00
C TYR A 113 1.99 -15.97 -6.40
N ARG A 114 2.66 -17.08 -6.69
CA ARG A 114 3.30 -17.33 -8.00
C ARG A 114 2.31 -17.95 -8.98
N ASP A 115 2.47 -17.64 -10.26
CA ASP A 115 1.74 -18.28 -11.38
C ASP A 115 2.18 -19.73 -11.67
N ASN A 116 3.09 -20.29 -10.87
CA ASN A 116 3.41 -21.71 -10.96
C ASN A 116 2.26 -22.51 -10.34
N ARG A 117 1.87 -23.63 -10.95
CA ARG A 117 0.77 -24.51 -10.48
C ARG A 117 1.15 -25.24 -9.19
N SER A 118 1.35 -24.52 -8.10
CA SER A 118 1.64 -25.02 -6.77
C SER A 118 0.54 -24.57 -5.80
N PHE A 119 0.44 -25.17 -4.60
CA PHE A 119 -0.50 -24.75 -3.57
C PHE A 119 -0.38 -23.26 -3.18
N GLN A 120 0.74 -22.62 -3.52
CA GLN A 120 0.98 -21.18 -3.33
C GLN A 120 0.27 -20.29 -4.37
N SER A 121 -0.52 -20.84 -5.30
CA SER A 121 -1.27 -20.06 -6.31
C SER A 121 -2.78 -19.97 -6.02
N LEU A 122 -3.25 -20.48 -4.88
CA LEU A 122 -4.68 -20.63 -4.57
C LEU A 122 -5.28 -19.48 -3.75
N GLY A 123 -4.43 -18.59 -3.21
CA GLY A 123 -4.90 -17.45 -2.45
C GLY A 123 -5.45 -16.35 -3.37
N ARG A 124 -6.54 -15.70 -2.93
CA ARG A 124 -7.07 -14.49 -3.57
C ARG A 124 -7.12 -13.39 -2.54
N ARG A 125 -6.72 -12.18 -2.94
CA ARG A 125 -6.85 -10.96 -2.13
C ARG A 125 -7.95 -10.14 -2.76
N ILE A 126 -9.10 -10.09 -2.08
CA ILE A 126 -10.28 -9.36 -2.51
C ILE A 126 -10.55 -8.30 -1.45
N PHE A 127 -10.64 -7.04 -1.85
CA PHE A 127 -10.88 -5.94 -0.93
C PHE A 127 -11.65 -4.80 -1.60
N ASP A 128 -12.25 -3.97 -0.76
CA ASP A 128 -12.91 -2.74 -1.18
C ASP A 128 -11.95 -1.56 -1.04
N VAL A 129 -12.10 -0.56 -1.90
CA VAL A 129 -11.32 0.69 -1.86
C VAL A 129 -12.25 1.84 -1.49
N TYR A 130 -11.88 2.55 -0.41
CA TYR A 130 -12.57 3.73 0.08
C TYR A 130 -11.70 4.98 -0.09
N ILE A 131 -12.28 6.06 -0.60
CA ILE A 131 -11.63 7.38 -0.71
C ILE A 131 -12.53 8.37 0.02
N GLN A 132 -11.98 9.12 0.98
CA GLN A 132 -12.74 10.06 1.81
C GLN A 132 -14.05 9.44 2.36
N VAL A 133 -13.98 8.20 2.83
CA VAL A 133 -15.10 7.41 3.40
C VAL A 133 -16.11 6.89 2.37
N ASN A 134 -16.05 7.32 1.11
CA ASN A 134 -16.92 6.79 0.06
C ASN A 134 -16.30 5.54 -0.57
N GLN A 135 -17.11 4.51 -0.82
CA GLN A 135 -16.66 3.29 -1.50
C GLN A 135 -16.54 3.56 -3.00
N HIS A 136 -15.34 3.47 -3.55
CA HIS A 136 -15.08 3.71 -4.98
C HIS A 136 -14.93 2.42 -5.78
N VAL A 137 -14.33 1.38 -5.19
CA VAL A 137 -14.20 0.05 -5.81
C VAL A 137 -14.70 -0.98 -4.81
N ARG A 138 -15.48 -1.93 -5.30
CA ARG A 138 -15.96 -3.08 -4.54
C ARG A 138 -15.31 -4.36 -5.06
N GLU A 139 -14.95 -5.26 -4.17
CA GLU A 139 -14.48 -6.62 -4.50
C GLU A 139 -13.35 -6.63 -5.54
N LEU A 140 -12.35 -5.76 -5.37
CA LEU A 140 -11.18 -5.72 -6.24
C LEU A 140 -10.35 -6.99 -6.05
N ASP A 141 -10.28 -7.82 -7.09
CA ASP A 141 -9.39 -8.99 -7.15
C ASP A 141 -8.13 -8.65 -7.98
N ILE A 142 -7.01 -8.45 -7.29
CA ILE A 142 -5.74 -8.03 -7.88
C ILE A 142 -5.09 -9.10 -8.77
N VAL A 143 -5.46 -10.37 -8.61
CA VAL A 143 -4.98 -11.48 -9.45
C VAL A 143 -5.73 -11.50 -10.78
N LYS A 144 -7.01 -11.11 -10.75
CA LYS A 144 -7.86 -11.10 -11.95
C LYS A 144 -7.75 -9.80 -12.75
N TYR A 145 -7.46 -8.69 -12.08
CA TYR A 145 -7.33 -7.37 -12.71
C TYR A 145 -6.13 -6.62 -12.11
N PRO A 146 -4.92 -6.74 -12.69
CA PRO A 146 -3.82 -5.83 -12.37
C PRO A 146 -4.17 -4.47 -12.97
N ILE A 147 -4.85 -3.62 -12.19
CA ILE A 147 -5.25 -2.28 -12.62
C ILE A 147 -4.24 -1.28 -12.05
N SER A 148 -3.58 -0.53 -12.92
CA SER A 148 -3.10 0.81 -12.59
C SER A 148 -4.30 1.74 -12.75
N CYS A 149 -4.99 2.09 -11.66
CA CYS A 149 -6.00 3.15 -11.76
C CYS A 149 -5.23 4.45 -11.91
N SER A 150 -5.26 5.09 -13.09
CA SER A 150 -4.73 6.44 -13.30
C SER A 150 -5.66 7.48 -12.71
#